data_AF-A0A933GHB8-F1
#
_entry.id   AF-A0A933GHB8-F1
#
_cell.length_a   1.000
_cell.length_b   1.000
_cell.length_c   1.000
_cell.angle_alpha   90.00
_cell.angle_beta   90.00
_cell.angle_gamma   90.00
#
_symmetry.space_group_name_H-M   'P 1'
#
loop_
_entity.id
_entity.type
_entity.pdbx_description
1 polymer ?
#
loop_
_entity_poly.entity_id
_entity_poly.type
_entity_poly.pdbx_seq_one_letter_code
_entity_poly.pdbx_strand_id
1 'polypeptide(L)'
;MSEIVEEIRTAYAPIGIALDAPVTYGTYYRLRCARCGTMVGNVGDKLLPGMIQTLLEEQFDLYAAGLLGCACGHQAERARALNPARAEAARTRFA
;
A
#
# COMPACT_ATOMS: atom_id res chain seq x y z
N MET A 1 1.66 18.83 9.51
CA MET A 1 1.23 17.71 8.65
C MET A 1 0.16 16.96 9.42
N SER A 2 -0.98 16.61 8.81
CA SER A 2 -2.10 15.96 9.52
C SER A 2 -1.65 14.62 10.11
N GLU A 3 -2.11 14.28 11.33
CA GLU A 3 -1.82 13.00 11.98
C GLU A 3 -2.21 11.81 11.10
N ILE A 4 -3.32 11.93 10.38
CA ILE A 4 -3.79 10.89 9.45
C ILE A 4 -2.86 10.72 8.26
N VAL A 5 -2.23 11.80 7.78
CA VAL A 5 -1.26 11.73 6.68
C VAL A 5 0.01 11.00 7.12
N GLU A 6 0.45 11.22 8.36
CA GLU A 6 1.57 10.46 8.93
C GLU A 6 1.22 9.00 9.19
N GLU A 7 -0.01 8.71 9.63
CA GLU A 7 -0.50 7.35 9.79
C GLU A 7 -0.49 6.61 8.44
N ILE A 8 -1.04 7.24 7.39
CA ILE A 8 -1.04 6.71 6.03
C ILE A 8 0.39 6.45 5.54
N ARG A 9 1.30 7.40 5.72
CA ARG A 9 2.70 7.25 5.31
C ARG A 9 3.36 6.07 6.03
N THR A 10 3.16 5.97 7.34
CA THR A 10 3.75 4.92 8.17
C THR A 10 3.20 3.55 7.79
N ALA A 11 1.90 3.45 7.54
CA ALA A 11 1.22 2.22 7.17
C ALA A 11 1.70 1.68 5.81
N TYR A 12 1.87 2.55 4.80
CA TYR A 12 2.29 2.15 3.46
C TYR A 12 3.80 1.90 3.30
N ALA A 13 4.64 2.41 4.20
CA ALA A 13 6.09 2.28 4.07
C ALA A 13 6.60 0.81 4.05
N PRO A 14 6.12 -0.11 4.91
CA PRO A 14 6.54 -1.52 4.89
C PRO A 14 6.29 -2.21 3.55
N ILE A 15 5.16 -1.92 2.90
CA ILE A 15 4.77 -2.50 1.60
C ILE A 15 5.48 -1.83 0.42
N GLY A 16 6.31 -0.80 0.66
CA GLY A 16 7.10 -0.15 -0.38
C GLY A 16 6.29 0.86 -1.20
N ILE A 17 5.30 1.50 -0.58
CA ILE A 17 4.52 2.60 -1.15
C ILE A 17 4.92 3.90 -0.44
N ALA A 18 5.24 4.93 -1.23
CA ALA A 18 5.53 6.27 -0.77
C ALA A 18 4.33 7.19 -1.01
N LEU A 19 4.05 8.04 -0.03
CA LEU A 19 3.02 9.06 -0.12
C LEU A 19 3.64 10.34 -0.73
N ASP A 20 3.10 10.78 -1.87
CA ASP A 20 3.52 12.00 -2.57
C ASP A 20 2.54 13.16 -2.29
N ALA A 21 2.86 14.36 -2.81
CA ALA A 21 2.10 15.58 -2.61
C ALA A 21 0.61 15.42 -2.97
N PRO A 22 -0.28 16.16 -2.26
CA PRO A 22 -1.71 16.06 -2.46
C PRO A 22 -2.12 16.39 -3.91
N VAL A 23 -3.11 15.66 -4.39
CA VAL A 23 -3.75 15.83 -5.69
C VAL A 23 -5.09 16.49 -5.46
N THR A 24 -5.22 17.74 -5.90
CA THR A 24 -6.48 18.49 -6.00
C THR A 24 -7.13 18.83 -4.64
N TYR A 25 -7.12 20.12 -4.28
CA TYR A 25 -7.75 20.69 -3.07
C TYR A 25 -7.42 20.01 -1.72
N GLY A 26 -6.36 19.20 -1.64
CA GLY A 26 -5.87 18.60 -0.40
C GLY A 26 -6.55 17.31 0.04
N THR A 27 -7.57 16.82 -0.69
CA THR A 27 -8.40 15.69 -0.24
C THR A 27 -7.84 14.30 -0.55
N TYR A 28 -6.88 14.22 -1.47
CA TYR A 28 -6.26 12.97 -1.89
C TYR A 28 -4.75 13.11 -1.96
N TYR A 29 -4.04 12.00 -1.70
CA TYR A 29 -2.59 11.90 -1.78
C TYR A 29 -2.23 10.81 -2.80
N ARG A 30 -1.21 11.09 -3.62
CA ARG A 30 -0.71 10.12 -4.60
C ARG A 30 0.09 9.04 -3.90
N LEU A 31 -0.18 7.80 -4.24
CA LEU A 31 0.62 6.65 -3.85
C LEU A 31 1.59 6.33 -4.98
N ARG A 32 2.89 6.29 -4.67
CA ARG A 32 3.95 5.97 -5.63
C ARG A 32 4.72 4.75 -5.17
N CYS A 33 5.18 3.93 -6.11
CA CYS A 33 6.11 2.86 -5.81
C CYS A 33 7.43 3.44 -5.31
N ALA A 34 7.86 3.05 -4.11
CA ALA A 34 9.10 3.54 -3.51
C ALA A 34 10.37 3.08 -4.26
N ARG A 35 10.26 2.09 -5.16
CA ARG A 35 11.38 1.61 -6.00
C ARG A 35 11.50 2.39 -7.30
N CYS A 36 10.44 2.43 -8.12
CA CYS A 36 10.50 2.99 -9.47
C CYS A 36 9.78 4.33 -9.64
N GLY A 37 9.17 4.87 -8.59
CA GLY A 37 8.43 6.14 -8.62
C GLY A 37 7.13 6.13 -9.43
N THR A 38 6.73 4.99 -10.01
CA THR A 38 5.47 4.89 -10.77
C THR A 38 4.28 5.09 -9.83
N MET A 39 3.26 5.82 -10.29
CA MET A 39 2.01 5.99 -9.53
C MET A 39 1.26 4.66 -9.45
N VAL A 40 0.83 4.28 -8.25
CA VAL A 40 0.13 3.02 -7.97
C VAL A 40 -1.29 3.21 -7.43
N GLY A 41 -1.67 4.43 -7.10
CA GLY A 41 -3.03 4.74 -6.64
C GLY A 41 -3.13 6.12 -5.98
N ASN A 42 -4.26 6.34 -5.31
CA ASN A 42 -4.51 7.51 -4.48
C ASN A 42 -5.15 7.06 -3.17
N VAL A 43 -4.97 7.86 -2.11
CA VAL A 43 -5.62 7.66 -0.81
C VAL A 43 -6.23 8.98 -0.35
N GLY A 44 -7.46 8.93 0.17
CA GLY A 44 -8.12 10.10 0.75
C GLY A 44 -7.60 10.40 2.15
N ASP A 45 -7.60 11.67 2.55
CA ASP A 45 -7.16 12.10 3.89
C ASP A 45 -8.30 12.12 4.94
N LYS A 46 -9.52 11.80 4.51
CA LYS A 46 -10.71 11.68 5.36
C LYS A 46 -10.90 10.27 5.95
N LEU A 47 -9.83 9.49 6.08
CA LEU A 47 -9.88 8.24 6.82
C LEU A 47 -10.12 8.52 8.30
N LEU A 48 -10.75 7.59 9.02
CA LEU A 48 -10.72 7.62 10.48
C LEU A 48 -9.39 7.00 10.97
N PRO A 49 -8.92 7.36 12.16
CA PRO A 49 -7.73 6.74 12.75
C PRO A 49 -7.83 5.21 12.76
N GLY A 50 -6.75 4.53 12.36
CA GLY A 50 -6.66 3.07 12.27
C GLY A 50 -7.22 2.46 10.99
N MET A 51 -8.03 3.18 10.20
CA MET A 51 -8.65 2.61 8.99
C MET A 51 -7.63 2.18 7.95
N ILE A 52 -6.51 2.89 7.82
CA ILE A 52 -5.51 2.54 6.81
C ILE A 52 -4.84 1.19 7.10
N GLN A 53 -4.68 0.85 8.39
CA GLN A 53 -4.12 -0.44 8.78
C GLN A 53 -5.08 -1.58 8.44
N THR A 54 -6.37 -1.42 8.74
CA THR A 54 -7.40 -2.40 8.35
C THR A 54 -7.44 -2.59 6.84
N LEU A 55 -7.40 -1.49 6.07
CA LEU A 55 -7.37 -1.55 4.62
C LEU A 55 -6.14 -2.31 4.10
N LEU A 56 -4.96 -2.07 4.67
CA LEU A 56 -3.75 -2.78 4.25
C LEU A 56 -3.79 -4.25 4.61
N GLU A 57 -4.34 -4.60 5.77
CA GLU A 57 -4.52 -5.97 6.20
C GLU A 57 -5.44 -6.74 5.24
N GLU A 58 -6.53 -6.12 4.79
CA GLU A 58 -7.44 -6.68 3.78
C GLU A 58 -6.79 -6.80 2.38
N GLN A 59 -5.93 -5.83 2.02
CA GLN A 59 -5.25 -5.80 0.72
C GLN A 59 -3.98 -6.66 0.65
N PHE A 60 -3.46 -7.13 1.78
CA PHE A 60 -2.16 -7.81 1.85
C PHE A 60 -2.06 -8.99 0.89
N ASP A 61 -3.09 -9.83 0.81
CA ASP A 61 -3.08 -11.02 -0.03
C ASP A 61 -3.00 -10.67 -1.52
N LEU A 62 -3.62 -9.55 -1.92
CA LEU A 62 -3.55 -9.05 -3.30
C LEU A 62 -2.15 -8.52 -3.62
N TYR A 63 -1.50 -7.81 -2.69
CA TYR A 63 -0.10 -7.42 -2.87
C TYR A 63 0.80 -8.66 -2.99
N ALA A 64 0.66 -9.64 -2.09
CA ALA A 64 1.48 -10.85 -2.08
C ALA A 64 1.34 -11.67 -3.37
N ALA A 65 0.12 -11.78 -3.89
CA ALA A 65 -0.18 -12.43 -5.16
C ALA A 65 0.27 -11.61 -6.39
N GLY A 66 0.63 -10.33 -6.22
CA GLY A 66 1.00 -9.43 -7.31
C GLY A 66 -0.20 -8.92 -8.12
N LEU A 67 -1.41 -9.04 -7.57
CA LEU A 67 -2.66 -8.55 -8.16
C LEU A 67 -2.92 -7.07 -7.82
N LEU A 68 -2.19 -6.52 -6.86
CA LEU A 68 -2.24 -5.12 -6.45
C LEU A 68 -0.82 -4.55 -6.34
N GLY A 69 -0.66 -3.27 -6.65
CA GLY A 69 0.61 -2.55 -6.58
C GLY A 69 1.24 -2.31 -7.95
N CYS A 70 2.56 -2.11 -7.96
CA CYS A 70 3.28 -1.73 -9.17
C CYS A 70 3.64 -2.96 -10.03
N ALA A 71 3.56 -2.81 -11.35
CA ALA A 71 4.02 -3.82 -12.32
C ALA A 71 5.51 -4.20 -12.18
N CYS A 72 6.33 -3.37 -11.51
CA CYS A 72 7.73 -3.73 -11.21
C CYS A 72 7.88 -4.82 -10.14
N GLY A 73 6.78 -5.30 -9.53
CA GLY A 73 6.80 -6.39 -8.55
C GLY A 73 7.22 -5.99 -7.13
N HIS A 74 7.62 -4.74 -6.90
CA HIS A 74 8.17 -4.30 -5.62
C HIS A 74 7.24 -4.58 -4.42
N GLN A 75 5.96 -4.24 -4.51
CA GLN A 75 5.01 -4.46 -3.40
C GLN A 75 4.81 -5.94 -3.13
N ALA A 76 4.81 -6.79 -4.16
CA ALA A 76 4.71 -8.24 -4.01
C ALA A 76 5.94 -8.83 -3.32
N GLU A 77 7.14 -8.40 -3.72
CA GLU A 77 8.39 -8.79 -3.04
C GLU A 77 8.36 -8.39 -1.55
N ARG A 78 7.92 -7.16 -1.25
CA ARG A 78 7.80 -6.65 0.13
C ARG A 78 6.78 -7.44 0.94
N ALA A 79 5.58 -7.69 0.40
CA ALA A 79 4.56 -8.50 1.08
C ALA A 79 5.07 -9.91 1.41
N ARG A 80 5.70 -10.57 0.43
CA ARG A 80 6.26 -11.92 0.61
C ARG A 80 7.34 -11.95 1.70
N ALA A 81 8.17 -10.91 1.78
CA ALA A 81 9.17 -10.79 2.83
C ALA A 81 8.57 -10.52 4.21
N LEU A 82 7.47 -9.77 4.30
CA LEU A 82 6.81 -9.43 5.56
C LEU A 82 6.09 -10.63 6.18
N ASN A 83 5.42 -11.45 5.37
CA ASN A 83 4.76 -12.67 5.85
C ASN A 83 4.78 -13.76 4.78
N PRO A 84 5.87 -14.57 4.71
CA PRO A 84 6.04 -15.60 3.70
C PRO A 84 4.92 -16.66 3.72
N ALA A 85 4.49 -17.07 4.91
CA ALA A 85 3.47 -18.10 5.07
C ALA A 85 2.11 -17.63 4.53
N ARG A 86 1.67 -16.42 4.90
CA ARG A 86 0.45 -15.83 4.37
C ARG A 86 0.55 -15.58 2.87
N ALA A 87 1.70 -15.12 2.39
CA ALA A 87 1.90 -14.86 0.97
C ALA A 87 1.79 -16.13 0.11
N GLU A 88 2.29 -17.27 0.60
CA GLU A 88 2.15 -18.54 -0.11
C GLU A 88 0.69 -19.04 -0.13
N ALA A 89 -0.03 -18.88 0.99
CA ALA A 89 -1.46 -19.18 1.05
C ALA A 89 -2.27 -18.29 0.08
N ALA A 90 -1.97 -16.99 0.02
CA ALA A 90 -2.60 -16.05 -0.91
C ALA A 90 -2.34 -16.43 -2.37
N ARG A 91 -1.09 -16.78 -2.72
CA ARG A 91 -0.75 -17.24 -4.07
C ARG A 91 -1.50 -18.50 -4.45
N THR A 92 -1.61 -19.47 -3.55
CA THR A 92 -2.37 -20.70 -3.80
C THR A 92 -3.86 -20.42 -3.99
N ARG A 93 -4.42 -19.47 -3.23
CA ARG A 93 -5.83 -19.07 -3.33
C ARG A 93 -6.17 -18.36 -4.66
N PHE A 94 -5.22 -17.64 -5.24
CA PHE A 94 -5.42 -16.84 -6.45
C PHE A 94 -4.74 -17.39 -7.71
N ALA A 95 -4.12 -18.57 -7.63
CA ALA A 95 -3.59 -19.30 -8.80
C ALA A 95 -4.74 -19.91 -9.62
#